data_AF-A0A660ZPQ6-F1
#
_entry.id   AF-A0A660ZPQ6-F1
#
_cell.length_a   1.000
_cell.length_b   1.000
_cell.length_c   1.000
_cell.angle_alpha   90.00
_cell.angle_beta   90.00
_cell.angle_gamma   90.00
#
_symmetry.space_group_name_H-M   'P 1'
#
loop_
_entity.id
_entity.type
_entity.pdbx_description
1 polymer ?
#
loop_
_entity_poly.entity_id
_entity_poly.type
_entity_poly.pdbx_seq_one_letter_code
_entity_poly.pdbx_strand_id
1 'polypeptide(L)'
;MEKSKKAKGAERIETAEIKSGHALDSLQERLEPSKAGAEQSGRSFLTRREFITGSAAFVTLLSTGLLPTDAETKEQLFEARYYERLENEEIQCKLCPKECKIGDRERGYCGARENRKGTYYSLVYGQPCAIHLDPIEKKPFFHVMPGTMALSFSTVGCNVECKFCQNW
;
A
#
# COMPACT_ATOMS: atom_id res chain seq x y z
N MET A 1 -34.21 -33.59 31.98
CA MET A 1 -33.76 -34.31 30.76
C MET A 1 -32.69 -33.47 30.09
N GLU A 2 -31.46 -33.66 30.55
CA GLU A 2 -30.28 -32.92 30.15
C GLU A 2 -29.66 -33.62 28.94
N LYS A 3 -29.72 -33.01 27.75
CA LYS A 3 -29.12 -33.56 26.54
C LYS A 3 -27.77 -32.88 26.28
N SER A 4 -26.73 -33.49 26.85
CA SER A 4 -25.33 -33.26 26.50
C SER A 4 -25.11 -33.54 25.01
N LYS A 5 -24.79 -32.51 24.23
CA LYS A 5 -24.34 -32.64 22.84
C LYS A 5 -22.81 -32.61 22.82
N LYS A 6 -22.27 -33.78 22.51
CA LYS A 6 -20.87 -34.15 22.36
C LYS A 6 -20.22 -33.32 21.25
N ALA A 7 -19.24 -32.46 21.59
CA ALA A 7 -18.36 -31.82 20.62
C ALA A 7 -17.46 -32.90 19.97
N LYS A 8 -17.48 -32.99 18.65
CA LYS A 8 -16.62 -33.87 17.85
C LYS A 8 -15.65 -33.02 17.03
N GLY A 9 -14.37 -33.36 17.13
CA GLY A 9 -13.39 -33.23 16.05
C GLY A 9 -12.73 -31.86 15.88
N ALA A 10 -11.61 -31.65 16.58
CA ALA A 10 -10.60 -30.71 16.12
C ALA A 10 -9.81 -31.39 15.01
N GLU A 11 -10.08 -31.04 13.75
CA GLU A 11 -9.22 -31.45 12.63
C GLU A 11 -7.94 -30.62 12.64
N ARG A 12 -6.82 -31.34 12.62
CA ARG A 12 -5.45 -30.87 12.59
C ARG A 12 -5.23 -30.16 11.25
N ILE A 13 -4.94 -28.86 11.29
CA ILE A 13 -4.51 -28.10 10.12
C ILE A 13 -3.13 -28.66 9.72
N GLU A 14 -3.09 -29.43 8.64
CA GLU A 14 -1.83 -29.80 7.99
C GLU A 14 -1.15 -28.52 7.50
N THR A 15 0.00 -28.22 8.09
CA THR A 15 0.90 -27.19 7.60
C THR A 15 1.36 -27.59 6.22
N ALA A 16 0.81 -26.97 5.18
CA ALA A 16 1.36 -27.06 3.85
C ALA A 16 2.80 -26.53 3.89
N GLU A 17 3.77 -27.44 3.79
CA GLU A 17 5.16 -27.09 3.52
C GLU A 17 5.20 -26.31 2.21
N ILE A 18 5.36 -24.99 2.33
CA ILE A 18 5.70 -24.14 1.21
C ILE A 18 7.09 -24.59 0.79
N LYS A 19 7.20 -25.38 -0.29
CA LYS A 19 8.46 -25.66 -0.98
C LYS A 19 8.98 -24.34 -1.56
N SER A 20 9.61 -23.54 -0.71
CA SER A 20 10.08 -22.18 -0.97
C SER A 20 11.53 -22.13 -1.46
N GLY A 21 12.21 -23.28 -1.61
CA GLY A 21 13.63 -23.33 -1.92
C GLY A 21 14.02 -22.66 -3.25
N HIS A 22 13.32 -22.92 -4.35
CA HIS A 22 13.76 -22.42 -5.67
C HIS A 22 13.22 -21.04 -6.04
N ALA A 23 12.07 -20.62 -5.49
CA ALA A 23 11.45 -19.34 -5.84
C ALA A 23 12.05 -18.17 -5.04
N LEU A 24 12.47 -18.40 -3.79
CA LEU A 24 13.09 -17.37 -2.95
C LEU A 24 14.51 -17.03 -3.41
N ASP A 25 15.30 -18.00 -3.88
CA ASP A 25 16.64 -17.74 -4.43
C ASP A 25 16.59 -16.73 -5.60
N SER A 26 15.60 -16.86 -6.48
CA SER A 26 15.40 -15.95 -7.62
C SER A 26 14.89 -14.53 -7.25
N LEU A 27 14.40 -14.36 -6.02
CA LEU A 27 14.01 -13.07 -5.46
C LEU A 27 15.16 -12.45 -4.65
N GLN A 28 15.97 -13.28 -4.01
CA GLN A 28 17.16 -12.88 -3.27
C GLN A 28 18.25 -12.34 -4.21
N GLU A 29 18.37 -12.93 -5.41
CA GLU A 29 19.29 -12.46 -6.46
C GLU A 29 18.88 -11.09 -7.06
N ARG A 30 17.61 -10.69 -6.92
CA ARG A 30 17.11 -9.36 -7.30
C ARG A 30 17.23 -8.30 -6.21
N LEU A 31 17.58 -8.71 -4.98
CA LEU A 31 17.71 -7.85 -3.80
C LEU A 31 19.17 -7.69 -3.35
N GLU A 32 20.14 -8.14 -4.16
CA GLU A 32 21.53 -7.70 -4.01
C GLU A 32 21.56 -6.17 -4.17
N PRO A 33 21.99 -5.41 -3.15
CA PRO A 33 22.22 -3.99 -3.33
C PRO A 33 23.30 -3.87 -4.40
N SER A 34 22.91 -3.31 -5.56
CA SER A 34 23.83 -2.84 -6.57
C SER A 34 25.01 -2.18 -5.87
N LYS A 35 26.19 -2.83 -5.93
CA LYS A 35 27.49 -2.21 -5.68
C LYS A 35 27.75 -1.20 -6.79
N ALA A 36 26.85 -0.22 -6.93
CA ALA A 36 27.11 1.00 -7.65
C ALA A 36 28.07 1.78 -6.76
N GLY A 37 29.28 1.95 -7.27
CA GLY A 37 30.38 2.55 -6.57
C GLY A 37 30.00 3.84 -5.87
N ALA A 38 30.68 4.07 -4.74
CA ALA A 38 30.94 5.40 -4.26
C ALA A 38 31.79 6.13 -5.32
N GLU A 39 31.15 6.57 -6.40
CA GLU A 39 31.70 7.60 -7.27
C GLU A 39 31.12 8.91 -6.75
N GLN A 40 31.94 9.64 -6.01
CA GLN A 40 31.65 11.02 -5.61
C GLN A 40 31.63 11.88 -6.88
N SER A 41 30.52 11.82 -7.62
CA SER A 41 30.22 12.73 -8.71
C SER A 41 30.06 14.12 -8.10
N GLY A 42 31.00 15.02 -8.41
CA GLY A 42 30.95 16.42 -8.01
C GLY A 42 29.58 17.02 -8.32
N ARG A 43 28.87 17.44 -7.26
CA ARG A 43 27.66 18.25 -7.41
C ARG A 43 28.07 19.61 -7.98
N SER A 44 27.94 19.79 -9.29
CA SER A 44 27.88 21.14 -9.86
C SER A 44 26.57 21.77 -9.38
N PHE A 45 26.65 22.70 -8.44
CA PHE A 45 25.50 23.49 -8.03
C PHE A 45 25.06 24.33 -9.23
N LEU A 46 23.83 24.07 -9.73
CA LEU A 46 23.18 24.89 -10.75
C LEU A 46 23.25 26.35 -10.34
N THR A 47 23.81 27.20 -11.20
CA THR A 47 23.85 28.62 -10.95
C THR A 47 22.45 29.22 -11.09
N ARG A 48 22.18 30.32 -10.38
CA ARG A 48 20.88 31.03 -10.45
C ARG A 48 20.49 31.38 -11.89
N ARG A 49 21.47 31.70 -12.74
CA ARG A 49 21.24 32.03 -14.15
C ARG A 49 20.80 30.82 -14.94
N GLU A 50 21.46 29.67 -14.78
CA GLU A 50 21.09 28.42 -15.46
C GLU A 50 19.69 27.96 -15.03
N PHE A 51 19.36 28.08 -13.73
CA PHE A 51 18.03 27.78 -13.23
C PHE A 51 16.93 28.67 -13.84
N ILE A 52 17.14 30.00 -13.87
CA ILE A 52 16.17 30.94 -14.46
C ILE A 52 16.01 30.69 -15.95
N THR A 53 17.10 30.46 -16.68
CA THR A 53 17.07 30.25 -18.13
C THR A 53 16.40 28.92 -18.49
N GLY A 54 16.70 27.85 -17.75
CA GLY A 54 16.05 26.54 -17.91
C GLY A 54 14.56 26.57 -17.55
N SER A 55 14.19 27.28 -16.48
CA SER A 55 12.79 27.43 -16.06
C SER A 55 11.98 28.22 -17.08
N ALA A 56 12.53 29.31 -17.62
CA ALA A 56 11.86 30.11 -18.64
C ALA A 56 11.61 29.30 -19.92
N ALA A 57 12.59 28.53 -20.39
CA ALA A 57 12.45 27.67 -21.55
C ALA A 57 11.38 26.58 -21.34
N PHE A 58 11.32 25.98 -20.15
CA PHE A 58 10.31 24.97 -19.80
C PHE A 58 8.89 25.54 -19.78
N VAL A 59 8.70 26.73 -19.22
CA VAL A 59 7.39 27.43 -19.23
C VAL A 59 6.96 27.78 -20.65
N THR A 60 7.89 28.22 -21.51
CA THR A 60 7.58 28.49 -22.92
C THR A 60 7.17 27.22 -23.65
N LEU A 61 7.87 26.10 -23.44
CA LEU A 61 7.56 24.79 -24.02
C LEU A 61 6.22 24.20 -23.55
N LEU A 62 5.83 24.42 -22.29
CA LEU A 62 4.50 24.06 -21.80
C LEU A 62 3.41 24.94 -22.42
N SER A 63 3.65 26.24 -22.54
CA SER A 63 2.65 27.19 -23.08
C SER A 63 2.37 26.99 -24.57
N THR A 64 3.32 26.45 -25.34
CA THR A 64 3.15 26.15 -26.76
C THR A 64 2.52 24.78 -27.02
N GLY A 65 2.22 23.99 -25.97
CA GLY A 65 1.62 22.66 -26.10
C GLY A 65 2.54 21.64 -26.78
N LEU A 66 3.84 21.92 -26.88
CA LEU A 66 4.81 21.02 -27.52
C LEU A 66 5.15 19.81 -26.64
N LEU A 67 4.87 19.89 -25.34
CA LEU A 67 5.01 18.78 -24.39
C LEU A 67 3.67 18.05 -24.26
N PRO A 68 3.65 16.70 -24.32
CA PRO A 68 2.45 15.92 -24.03
C PRO A 68 2.03 16.18 -22.58
N THR A 69 0.89 16.86 -22.39
CA THR A 69 0.26 17.08 -21.08
C THR A 69 -0.55 15.88 -20.61
N ASP A 70 -0.91 15.02 -21.55
CA ASP A 70 -1.91 13.99 -21.32
C ASP A 70 -1.21 12.66 -21.09
N ALA A 71 -0.58 12.54 -19.92
CA ALA A 71 -0.27 11.24 -19.36
C ALA A 71 -1.61 10.58 -18.96
N GLU A 72 -2.27 9.93 -19.92
CA GLU A 72 -3.47 9.12 -19.67
C GLU A 72 -3.08 7.91 -18.82
N THR A 73 -3.08 8.07 -17.50
CA THR A 73 -2.95 6.95 -16.58
C THR A 73 -4.25 6.16 -16.62
N LYS A 74 -4.22 4.94 -17.17
CA LYS A 74 -5.36 4.02 -17.19
C LYS A 74 -5.76 3.67 -15.74
N GLU A 75 -6.76 4.36 -15.19
CA GLU A 75 -7.26 4.14 -13.83
C GLU A 75 -7.98 2.78 -13.78
N GLN A 76 -7.28 1.72 -13.36
CA GLN A 76 -7.90 0.42 -13.09
C GLN A 76 -8.57 0.48 -11.73
N LEU A 77 -9.90 0.60 -11.74
CA LEU A 77 -10.71 0.60 -10.52
C LEU A 77 -10.98 -0.84 -10.07
N PHE A 78 -10.65 -1.13 -8.81
CA PHE A 78 -10.92 -2.42 -8.19
C PHE A 78 -12.05 -2.26 -7.15
N GLU A 79 -13.18 -2.92 -7.39
CA GLU A 79 -14.31 -2.91 -6.46
C GLU A 79 -13.88 -3.49 -5.09
N ALA A 80 -14.18 -2.76 -4.03
CA ALA A 80 -13.90 -3.15 -2.67
C ALA A 80 -14.86 -4.26 -2.23
N ARG A 81 -14.40 -5.14 -1.34
CA ARG A 81 -15.23 -6.17 -0.71
C ARG A 81 -15.74 -5.69 0.65
N TYR A 82 -16.76 -6.36 1.17
CA TYR A 82 -17.30 -6.16 2.52
C TYR A 82 -17.93 -4.78 2.75
N TYR A 83 -18.87 -4.41 1.88
CA TYR A 83 -19.74 -3.26 2.08
C TYR A 83 -21.18 -3.61 1.64
N GLU A 84 -22.15 -2.86 2.15
CA GLU A 84 -23.55 -2.95 1.73
C GLU A 84 -23.94 -1.68 0.97
N ARG A 85 -24.71 -1.86 -0.09
CA ARG A 85 -25.32 -0.75 -0.82
C ARG A 85 -26.56 -0.28 -0.05
N LEU A 86 -26.69 1.03 0.13
CA LEU A 86 -27.83 1.68 0.76
C LEU A 86 -28.63 2.46 -0.30
N GLU A 87 -29.67 3.16 0.15
CA GLU A 87 -30.43 4.10 -0.69
C GLU A 87 -29.59 5.33 -1.05
N ASN A 88 -30.01 6.10 -2.07
CA ASN A 88 -29.36 7.35 -2.48
C ASN A 88 -27.87 7.24 -2.82
N GLU A 89 -27.45 6.13 -3.42
CA GLU A 89 -26.05 5.85 -3.78
C GLU A 89 -25.08 5.80 -2.58
N GLU A 90 -25.59 5.74 -1.35
CA GLU A 90 -24.77 5.57 -0.17
C GLU A 90 -24.31 4.11 -0.01
N ILE A 91 -23.23 3.93 0.73
CA ILE A 91 -22.73 2.60 1.10
C ILE A 91 -22.42 2.53 2.60
N GLN A 92 -22.48 1.32 3.15
CA GLN A 92 -22.06 1.00 4.52
C GLN A 92 -20.84 0.06 4.44
N CYS A 93 -19.66 0.58 4.78
CA CYS A 93 -18.46 -0.25 4.88
C CYS A 93 -18.54 -1.16 6.10
N LYS A 94 -18.23 -2.45 5.95
CA LYS A 94 -18.20 -3.47 7.02
C LYS A 94 -16.82 -4.10 7.22
N LEU A 95 -15.79 -3.52 6.61
CA LEU A 95 -14.43 -4.09 6.63
C LEU A 95 -13.72 -3.93 7.98
N CYS A 96 -14.04 -2.88 8.73
CA CYS A 96 -13.41 -2.60 10.01
C CYS A 96 -14.43 -2.09 11.03
N PRO A 97 -14.10 -2.05 12.33
CA PRO A 97 -15.05 -1.69 13.39
C PRO A 97 -15.63 -0.28 13.32
N LYS A 98 -15.11 0.59 12.44
CA LYS A 98 -15.64 1.96 12.26
C LYS A 98 -16.98 2.00 11.56
N GLU A 99 -17.32 0.97 10.80
CA GLU A 99 -18.59 0.86 10.06
C GLU A 99 -19.01 2.19 9.40
N CYS A 100 -18.16 2.75 8.53
CA CYS A 100 -18.44 4.06 7.95
C CYS A 100 -19.61 4.00 6.96
N LYS A 101 -20.56 4.93 7.08
CA LYS A 101 -21.55 5.27 6.05
C LYS A 101 -20.96 6.35 5.14
N ILE A 102 -21.00 6.12 3.83
CA ILE A 102 -20.24 6.92 2.85
C ILE A 102 -21.18 7.30 1.70
N GLY A 103 -21.34 8.60 1.45
CA GLY A 103 -22.08 9.13 0.32
C GLY A 103 -21.32 9.01 -1.01
N ASP A 104 -21.95 9.37 -2.13
CA ASP A 104 -21.28 9.39 -3.43
C ASP A 104 -20.06 10.35 -3.42
N ARG A 105 -18.96 9.92 -4.03
CA ARG A 105 -17.64 10.58 -4.06
C ARG A 105 -16.97 10.79 -2.70
N GLU A 106 -17.51 10.22 -1.63
CA GLU A 106 -16.89 10.29 -0.31
C GLU A 106 -15.94 9.12 -0.06
N ARG A 107 -15.05 9.29 0.93
CA ARG A 107 -14.08 8.29 1.35
C ARG A 107 -14.32 7.85 2.78
N GLY A 108 -13.98 6.59 3.04
CA GLY A 108 -13.99 6.04 4.39
C GLY A 108 -13.01 6.77 5.30
N TYR A 109 -13.18 6.63 6.63
CA TYR A 109 -12.24 7.17 7.63
C TYR A 109 -10.77 6.84 7.32
N CYS A 110 -10.51 5.64 6.80
CA CYS A 110 -9.17 5.21 6.42
C CYS A 110 -8.58 5.88 5.16
N GLY A 111 -9.38 6.60 4.37
CA GLY A 111 -8.96 7.23 3.11
C GLY A 111 -8.63 6.28 1.95
N ALA A 112 -8.52 4.98 2.20
CA ALA A 112 -8.05 3.99 1.21
C ALA A 112 -9.11 3.56 0.17
N ARG A 113 -10.35 4.02 0.31
CA ARG A 113 -11.50 3.61 -0.51
C ARG A 113 -12.48 4.76 -0.70
N GLU A 114 -13.11 4.78 -1.85
CA GLU A 114 -14.04 5.84 -2.29
C GLU A 114 -15.31 5.23 -2.86
N ASN A 115 -16.45 5.84 -2.56
CA ASN A 115 -17.72 5.47 -3.17
C ASN A 115 -17.88 6.23 -4.49
N ARG A 116 -18.21 5.51 -5.56
CA ARG A 116 -18.55 6.08 -6.86
C ARG A 116 -19.88 5.48 -7.32
N LYS A 117 -20.96 6.26 -7.26
CA LYS A 117 -22.32 5.91 -7.68
C LYS A 117 -22.85 4.64 -7.00
N GLY A 118 -22.72 4.55 -5.67
CA GLY A 118 -23.16 3.39 -4.89
C GLY A 118 -22.28 2.14 -5.05
N THR A 119 -21.10 2.27 -5.65
CA THR A 119 -20.11 1.19 -5.72
C THR A 119 -18.81 1.63 -5.06
N TYR A 120 -18.32 0.82 -4.12
CA TYR A 120 -17.16 1.17 -3.32
C TYR A 120 -15.89 0.62 -3.98
N TYR A 121 -14.89 1.47 -4.20
CA TYR A 121 -13.65 1.11 -4.89
C TYR A 121 -12.43 1.29 -4.00
N SER A 122 -11.43 0.43 -4.17
CA SER A 122 -10.13 0.60 -3.55
C SER A 122 -9.25 1.55 -4.36
N LEU A 123 -8.70 2.55 -3.67
CA LEU A 123 -7.76 3.51 -4.26
C LEU A 123 -6.30 3.04 -4.20
N VAL A 124 -6.04 1.97 -3.44
CA VAL A 124 -4.69 1.51 -3.10
C VAL A 124 -4.41 0.08 -3.55
N TYR A 125 -5.32 -0.53 -4.31
CA TYR A 125 -5.14 -1.89 -4.80
C TYR A 125 -3.93 -1.97 -5.73
N GLY A 126 -2.96 -2.84 -5.39
CA GLY A 126 -1.73 -2.96 -6.16
C GLY A 126 -0.80 -1.74 -6.09
N GLN A 127 -1.03 -0.82 -5.14
CA GLN A 127 -0.26 0.42 -4.98
C GLN A 127 0.38 0.47 -3.58
N PRO A 128 1.46 -0.31 -3.35
CA PRO A 128 2.21 -0.24 -2.10
C PRO A 128 2.94 1.10 -1.97
N CYS A 129 2.93 1.67 -0.77
CA CYS A 129 3.75 2.85 -0.45
C CYS A 129 5.06 2.49 0.24
N ALA A 130 5.14 1.32 0.89
CA ALA A 130 6.38 0.83 1.49
C ALA A 130 6.46 -0.70 1.43
N ILE A 131 7.65 -1.20 1.11
CA ILE A 131 8.01 -2.62 1.13
C ILE A 131 9.42 -2.72 1.72
N HIS A 132 9.55 -3.42 2.85
CA HIS A 132 10.83 -3.55 3.54
C HIS A 132 11.04 -4.99 4.02
N LEU A 133 12.27 -5.46 3.92
CA LEU A 133 12.74 -6.66 4.61
C LEU A 133 13.60 -6.18 5.77
N ASP A 134 13.08 -6.30 6.98
CA ASP A 134 13.74 -5.88 8.21
C ASP A 134 13.84 -7.08 9.18
N PRO A 135 14.82 -7.12 10.08
CA PRO A 135 14.84 -8.12 11.15
C PRO A 135 13.60 -8.00 12.05
N ILE A 136 13.12 -9.12 12.58
CA ILE A 136 11.91 -9.19 13.39
C ILE A 136 11.98 -8.30 14.64
N GLU A 137 13.18 -8.03 15.15
CA GLU A 137 13.45 -7.16 16.31
C GLU A 137 13.11 -5.69 16.07
N LYS A 138 13.01 -5.25 14.80
CA LYS A 138 12.51 -3.90 14.48
C LYS A 138 11.00 -3.76 14.74
N LYS A 139 10.28 -4.88 14.73
CA LYS A 139 8.84 -4.95 15.03
C LYS A 139 8.65 -5.11 16.54
N PRO A 140 7.45 -4.87 17.10
CA PRO A 140 7.16 -5.11 18.52
C PRO A 140 7.08 -6.61 18.88
N PHE A 141 8.02 -7.41 18.37
CA PHE A 141 8.07 -8.87 18.46
C PHE A 141 9.49 -9.39 18.73
N PHE A 142 10.22 -8.73 19.63
CA PHE A 142 11.63 -9.01 19.91
C PHE A 142 11.94 -10.48 20.27
N HIS A 143 11.01 -11.19 20.93
CA HIS A 143 11.20 -12.59 21.33
C HIS A 143 10.58 -13.61 20.36
N VAL A 144 10.04 -13.15 19.22
CA VAL A 144 9.47 -14.05 18.21
C VAL A 144 10.53 -14.32 17.16
N MET A 145 11.05 -15.55 17.12
CA MET A 145 12.05 -16.01 16.14
C MET A 145 13.24 -15.03 15.93
N PRO A 146 14.06 -14.79 16.97
CA PRO A 146 15.16 -13.83 16.87
C PRO A 146 16.13 -14.11 15.71
N GLY A 147 16.62 -13.05 15.07
CA GLY A 147 17.53 -13.09 13.92
C GLY A 147 16.86 -13.38 12.58
N THR A 148 15.55 -13.61 12.54
CA THR A 148 14.81 -13.84 11.30
C THR A 148 14.41 -12.53 10.60
N MET A 149 14.23 -12.62 9.28
CA MET A 149 13.75 -11.50 8.46
C MET A 149 12.23 -11.49 8.37
N ALA A 150 11.65 -10.30 8.46
CA ALA A 150 10.22 -10.05 8.33
C ALA A 150 9.92 -9.15 7.12
N LEU A 151 9.03 -9.60 6.24
CA LEU A 151 8.49 -8.77 5.16
C LEU A 151 7.45 -7.81 5.72
N SER A 152 7.69 -6.52 5.52
CA SER A 152 6.79 -5.44 5.83
C SER A 152 6.22 -4.88 4.53
N PHE A 153 4.90 -4.80 4.45
CA PHE A 153 4.20 -4.31 3.28
C PHE A 153 3.07 -3.38 3.74
N SER A 154 2.96 -2.19 3.14
CA SER A 154 1.90 -1.25 3.47
C SER A 154 1.41 -0.47 2.26
N THR A 155 0.15 -0.07 2.34
CA THR A 155 -0.51 0.88 1.45
C THR A 155 -0.92 2.13 2.22
N VAL A 156 -1.31 3.18 1.52
CA VAL A 156 -1.87 4.38 2.16
C VAL A 156 -3.19 4.04 2.88
N GLY A 157 -3.36 4.59 4.08
CA GLY A 157 -4.61 4.55 4.85
C GLY A 157 -4.55 3.67 6.10
N CYS A 158 -5.17 4.14 7.18
CA CYS A 158 -5.26 3.45 8.46
C CYS A 158 -6.64 3.68 9.09
N ASN A 159 -7.23 2.67 9.72
CA ASN A 159 -8.53 2.80 10.40
C ASN A 159 -8.42 3.28 11.86
N VAL A 160 -7.20 3.62 12.31
CA VAL A 160 -6.88 4.10 13.66
C VAL A 160 -6.02 5.35 13.60
N GLU A 161 -6.13 6.18 14.63
CA GLU A 161 -5.36 7.41 14.79
C GLU A 161 -4.55 7.28 16.08
N CYS A 162 -3.38 6.66 15.95
CA CYS A 162 -2.52 6.35 17.08
C CYS A 162 -1.76 7.60 17.55
N LYS A 163 -1.82 7.91 18.84
CA LYS A 163 -1.03 9.01 19.45
C LYS A 163 0.48 8.92 19.19
N PHE A 164 0.99 7.69 19.06
CA PHE A 164 2.40 7.40 18.83
C PHE A 164 2.57 6.55 17.56
N CYS A 165 1.93 6.98 16.46
CA CYS A 165 2.04 6.28 15.18
C CYS A 165 3.50 6.24 14.71
N GLN A 166 4.00 5.05 14.40
CA GLN A 166 5.35 4.84 13.84
C GLN A 166 5.37 4.97 12.30
N ASN A 167 4.20 5.02 11.66
CA ASN A 167 4.03 4.94 10.20
C ASN A 167 3.13 6.08 9.67
N TRP A 168 3.28 7.30 10.19
CA TRP A 168 2.48 8.48 9.77
C TRP A 168 2.66 8.76 8.27
#